data_AF-A0A7S1S5M3-F1
#
_entry.id   AF-A0A7S1S5M3-F1
#
_cell.length_a   1.000
_cell.length_b   1.000
_cell.length_c   1.000
_cell.angle_alpha   90.00
_cell.angle_beta   90.00
_cell.angle_gamma   90.00
#
_symmetry.space_group_name_H-M   'P 1'
#
loop_
_entity.id
_entity.type
_entity.pdbx_description
1 polymer ?
#
loop_
_entity_poly.entity_id
_entity_poly.type
_entity_poly.pdbx_seq_one_letter_code
_entity_poly.pdbx_strand_id
1 'polypeptide(L)'
;MVEGKAPAGQAAAKDTARVICLRTDLPLKQRKPVQDAVRQLYQNIVKNGPEDKKRGQKAHWGAFARALKGSLDKSFEPHWHVLIGTNLGFACKKVDHSMGLWRIGETSVVIWKSPGFEGPQASPGASSSAAAPAEDTAADAAEARAGGADASAAPPAANGSASATSLRVHEPTTVEAGSEVERTIALLREEIAASSTTDVQELAQALRRRLMSELGPIWHVVTGTDFVAEVAEDSRNHVVATAGKHRIVCFQHEQLVEGRIDFGRILSSLPYLLMVFFCFGYMTLNSVCQDTPPSADNALALAIRSRCCHDGWEQDMFAVGGCSLVALFVSRKFKSIQSILPWVRNRN
;
A
#
# COMPACT_ATOMS: atom_id res chain seq x y z
N MET A 1 66.12 -9.90 -25.92
CA MET A 1 65.43 -9.08 -24.92
C MET A 1 64.03 -8.79 -25.45
N VAL A 2 63.03 -9.48 -24.92
CA VAL A 2 61.60 -9.29 -25.25
C VAL A 2 60.96 -8.78 -23.97
N GLU A 3 60.64 -7.49 -23.92
CA GLU A 3 59.89 -6.88 -22.82
C GLU A 3 58.44 -7.39 -22.86
N GLY A 4 58.13 -8.32 -21.95
CA GLY A 4 56.77 -8.79 -21.71
C GLY A 4 55.97 -7.73 -20.96
N LYS A 5 55.14 -6.98 -21.69
CA LYS A 5 54.16 -6.04 -21.15
C LYS A 5 53.06 -6.83 -20.41
N ALA A 6 53.06 -6.75 -19.08
CA ALA A 6 52.04 -7.38 -18.24
C ALA A 6 50.63 -6.83 -18.60
N PRO A 7 49.59 -7.67 -18.66
CA PRO A 7 48.24 -7.22 -18.96
C PRO A 7 47.71 -6.37 -17.80
N ALA A 8 47.66 -5.06 -18.03
CA ALA A 8 46.92 -4.13 -17.20
C ALA A 8 45.41 -4.43 -17.33
N GLY A 9 44.74 -4.63 -16.19
CA GLY A 9 43.28 -4.52 -16.14
C GLY A 9 42.54 -5.66 -15.44
N GLN A 10 42.91 -6.00 -14.20
CA GLN A 10 41.88 -6.47 -13.27
C GLN A 10 40.99 -5.26 -12.96
N ALA A 11 39.92 -5.09 -13.73
CA ALA A 11 38.85 -4.17 -13.40
C ALA A 11 38.37 -4.52 -11.99
N ALA A 12 38.62 -3.63 -11.03
CA ALA A 12 38.13 -3.77 -9.67
C ALA A 12 36.64 -4.11 -9.75
N ALA A 13 36.28 -5.34 -9.35
CA ALA A 13 34.92 -5.80 -9.35
C ALA A 13 34.11 -4.78 -8.54
N LYS A 14 33.32 -3.96 -9.25
CA LYS A 14 32.53 -2.87 -8.66
C LYS A 14 31.65 -3.48 -7.59
N ASP A 15 32.05 -3.33 -6.33
CA ASP A 15 31.38 -3.94 -5.19
C ASP A 15 29.87 -3.66 -5.28
N THR A 16 29.10 -4.70 -5.57
CA THR A 16 27.66 -4.60 -5.68
C THR A 16 27.12 -4.71 -4.28
N ALA A 17 26.63 -3.59 -3.74
CA ALA A 17 25.98 -3.55 -2.44
C ALA A 17 25.04 -4.74 -2.29
N ARG A 18 25.36 -5.61 -1.33
CA ARG A 18 24.65 -6.87 -1.13
C ARG A 18 23.26 -6.58 -0.58
N VAL A 19 22.22 -7.05 -1.27
CA VAL A 19 20.84 -7.00 -0.79
C VAL A 19 20.61 -8.20 0.14
N ILE A 20 20.44 -7.92 1.43
CA ILE A 20 20.26 -8.93 2.48
C ILE A 20 18.80 -8.90 2.93
N CYS A 21 18.10 -10.04 2.89
CA CYS A 21 16.78 -10.15 3.50
C CYS A 21 16.96 -10.32 5.02
N LEU A 22 16.45 -9.38 5.82
CA LEU A 22 16.52 -9.45 7.28
C LEU A 22 15.33 -10.22 7.85
N ARG A 23 14.12 -9.90 7.38
CA ARG A 23 12.87 -10.53 7.84
C ARG A 23 11.86 -10.53 6.71
N THR A 24 11.07 -11.60 6.58
CA THR A 24 9.93 -11.62 5.67
C THR A 24 8.92 -12.67 6.10
N ASP A 25 7.64 -12.33 6.03
CA ASP A 25 6.54 -13.29 6.18
C ASP A 25 5.91 -13.66 4.83
N LEU A 26 6.42 -13.12 3.71
CA LEU A 26 5.92 -13.38 2.37
C LEU A 26 5.86 -14.88 2.06
N PRO A 27 4.88 -15.33 1.24
CA PRO A 27 4.83 -16.70 0.74
C PRO A 27 6.12 -17.05 0.01
N LEU A 28 6.58 -18.30 0.16
CA LEU A 28 7.84 -18.78 -0.44
C LEU A 28 7.95 -18.46 -1.95
N LYS A 29 6.84 -18.59 -2.67
CA LYS A 29 6.74 -18.30 -4.12
C LYS A 29 7.00 -16.83 -4.47
N GLN A 30 6.76 -15.90 -3.53
CA GLN A 30 6.89 -14.46 -3.73
C GLN A 30 8.25 -13.91 -3.28
N ARG A 31 8.93 -14.56 -2.34
CA ARG A 31 10.20 -14.07 -1.75
C ARG A 31 11.28 -13.77 -2.79
N LYS A 32 11.55 -14.71 -3.68
CA LYS A 32 12.58 -14.56 -4.72
C LYS A 32 12.23 -13.45 -5.74
N PRO A 33 11.02 -13.44 -6.35
CA PRO A 33 10.61 -12.34 -7.21
C PRO A 33 10.73 -10.95 -6.56
N VAL A 34 10.32 -10.80 -5.30
CA VAL A 34 10.42 -9.52 -4.59
C VAL A 34 11.88 -9.13 -4.32
N GLN A 35 12.72 -10.08 -3.88
CA GLN A 35 14.15 -9.82 -3.67
C GLN A 35 14.87 -9.44 -4.97
N ASP A 36 14.53 -10.11 -6.08
CA ASP A 36 15.09 -9.81 -7.39
C ASP A 36 14.63 -8.42 -7.87
N ALA A 37 13.37 -8.03 -7.63
CA ALA A 37 12.88 -6.68 -7.92
C ALA A 37 13.62 -5.61 -7.11
N VAL A 38 13.79 -5.81 -5.79
CA VAL A 38 14.59 -4.91 -4.92
C VAL A 38 16.01 -4.76 -5.46
N ARG A 39 16.67 -5.88 -5.83
CA ARG A 39 18.04 -5.86 -6.35
C ARG A 39 18.14 -5.14 -7.69
N GLN A 40 17.30 -5.50 -8.66
CA GLN A 40 17.35 -4.95 -10.01
C GLN A 40 17.01 -3.45 -10.01
N LEU A 41 15.96 -3.04 -9.29
CA LEU A 41 15.56 -1.63 -9.22
C LEU A 41 16.61 -0.78 -8.50
N TYR A 42 17.23 -1.29 -7.42
CA TYR A 42 18.32 -0.59 -6.75
C TYR A 42 19.51 -0.39 -7.70
N GLN A 43 19.93 -1.45 -8.40
CA GLN A 43 21.02 -1.37 -9.36
C GLN A 43 20.71 -0.36 -10.48
N ASN A 44 19.50 -0.38 -11.03
CA ASN A 44 19.13 0.46 -12.16
C ASN A 44 18.90 1.92 -11.80
N ILE A 45 18.28 2.20 -10.64
CA ILE A 45 17.82 3.55 -10.27
C ILE A 45 18.80 4.24 -9.34
N VAL A 46 19.31 3.53 -8.33
CA VAL A 46 20.15 4.15 -7.28
C VAL A 46 21.63 4.07 -7.62
N LYS A 47 22.11 2.92 -8.14
CA LYS A 47 23.53 2.72 -8.45
C LYS A 47 23.91 3.19 -9.86
N ASN A 48 23.10 2.86 -10.87
CA ASN A 48 23.37 3.17 -12.28
C ASN A 48 22.46 4.29 -12.82
N GLY A 49 21.62 4.89 -11.96
CA GLY A 49 20.79 6.02 -12.35
C GLY A 49 21.65 7.18 -12.87
N PRO A 50 21.10 8.04 -13.74
CA PRO A 50 21.84 9.21 -14.22
C PRO A 50 22.39 9.98 -13.02
N GLU A 51 23.68 10.28 -13.02
CA GLU A 51 24.31 11.18 -12.06
C GLU A 51 23.83 12.61 -12.34
N ASP A 52 22.53 12.86 -12.15
CA ASP A 52 22.01 14.21 -12.08
C ASP A 52 22.59 14.81 -10.80
N LYS A 53 23.74 15.48 -10.91
CA LYS A 53 24.41 16.19 -9.80
C LYS A 53 23.46 17.12 -9.04
N LYS A 54 22.35 17.51 -9.68
CA LYS A 54 21.28 18.35 -9.10
C LYS A 54 20.26 17.56 -8.26
N ARG A 55 20.02 16.29 -8.58
CA ARG A 55 19.06 15.43 -7.86
C ARG A 55 19.82 14.71 -6.75
N GLY A 56 19.70 15.21 -5.53
CA GLY A 56 20.33 14.57 -4.36
C GLY A 56 19.90 13.11 -4.17
N GLN A 57 20.68 12.35 -3.40
CA GLN A 57 20.47 10.91 -3.15
C GLN A 57 19.02 10.54 -2.76
N LYS A 58 18.35 11.42 -2.01
CA LYS A 58 16.94 11.27 -1.61
C LYS A 58 15.99 11.15 -2.81
N ALA A 59 16.26 11.84 -3.92
CA ALA A 59 15.46 11.75 -5.13
C ALA A 59 15.59 10.38 -5.81
N HIS A 60 16.78 9.79 -5.83
CA HIS A 60 16.99 8.43 -6.34
C HIS A 60 16.28 7.39 -5.47
N TRP A 61 16.33 7.55 -4.14
CA TRP A 61 15.58 6.68 -3.23
C TRP A 61 14.07 6.81 -3.41
N GLY A 62 13.54 8.01 -3.67
CA GLY A 62 12.12 8.18 -4.01
C GLY A 62 11.72 7.57 -5.35
N ALA A 63 12.56 7.71 -6.38
CA ALA A 63 12.33 7.02 -7.65
C ALA A 63 12.35 5.49 -7.49
N PHE A 64 13.28 4.98 -6.68
CA PHE A 64 13.37 3.55 -6.35
C PHE A 64 12.12 3.07 -5.58
N ALA A 65 11.70 3.82 -4.56
CA ALA A 65 10.51 3.52 -3.76
C ALA A 65 9.26 3.38 -4.65
N ARG A 66 9.06 4.35 -5.55
CA ARG A 66 7.91 4.40 -6.45
C ARG A 66 7.94 3.27 -7.48
N ALA A 67 9.10 3.00 -8.06
CA ALA A 67 9.25 1.90 -9.00
C ALA A 67 9.02 0.54 -8.33
N LEU A 68 9.52 0.36 -7.09
CA LEU A 68 9.31 -0.87 -6.33
C LEU A 68 7.83 -1.05 -5.99
N LYS A 69 7.16 -0.01 -5.47
CA LYS A 69 5.72 -0.03 -5.21
C LYS A 69 4.94 -0.39 -6.48
N GLY A 70 5.20 0.29 -7.59
CA GLY A 70 4.51 0.01 -8.86
C GLY A 70 4.75 -1.41 -9.38
N SER A 71 5.94 -1.98 -9.18
CA SER A 71 6.23 -3.37 -9.50
C SER A 71 5.45 -4.35 -8.62
N LEU A 72 5.32 -4.05 -7.32
CA LEU A 72 4.57 -4.87 -6.36
C LEU A 72 3.07 -4.82 -6.65
N ASP A 73 2.50 -3.62 -6.81
CA ASP A 73 1.07 -3.43 -7.12
C ASP A 73 0.66 -4.14 -8.41
N LYS A 74 1.55 -4.15 -9.42
CA LYS A 74 1.31 -4.86 -10.69
C LYS A 74 1.38 -6.38 -10.56
N SER A 75 2.23 -6.90 -9.68
CA SER A 75 2.53 -8.34 -9.60
C SER A 75 1.74 -9.07 -8.52
N PHE A 76 1.37 -8.37 -7.45
CA PHE A 76 0.79 -8.94 -6.22
C PHE A 76 -0.45 -8.17 -5.74
N GLU A 77 -1.14 -7.54 -6.70
CA GLU A 77 -2.30 -6.65 -6.50
C GLU A 77 -1.94 -5.34 -5.76
N PRO A 78 -2.77 -4.30 -5.87
CA PRO A 78 -2.51 -2.98 -5.27
C PRO A 78 -2.41 -2.95 -3.74
N HIS A 79 -2.14 -1.75 -3.19
CA HIS A 79 -2.06 -1.42 -1.76
C HIS A 79 -0.74 -1.80 -1.07
N TRP A 80 0.34 -1.87 -1.84
CA TRP A 80 1.68 -1.96 -1.27
C TRP A 80 2.19 -0.60 -0.81
N HIS A 81 2.93 -0.62 0.29
CA HIS A 81 3.67 0.50 0.81
C HIS A 81 5.15 0.18 0.77
N VAL A 82 5.98 1.19 0.51
CA VAL A 82 7.43 1.06 0.50
C VAL A 82 8.03 2.16 1.36
N LEU A 83 8.84 1.76 2.33
CA LEU A 83 9.56 2.64 3.24
C LEU A 83 11.07 2.36 3.14
N ILE A 84 11.86 3.41 2.93
CA ILE A 84 13.30 3.33 2.76
C ILE A 84 14.00 4.36 3.64
N GLY A 85 14.99 3.96 4.43
CA GLY A 85 15.73 4.85 5.33
C GLY A 85 16.77 4.11 6.18
N THR A 86 17.65 4.85 6.84
CA THR A 86 18.74 4.30 7.67
C THR A 86 18.33 4.13 9.14
N ASN A 87 17.57 5.08 9.68
CA ASN A 87 17.04 5.04 11.04
C ASN A 87 15.52 5.22 11.00
N LEU A 88 14.80 4.11 11.15
CA LEU A 88 13.36 4.00 10.91
C LEU A 88 12.68 3.36 12.12
N GLY A 89 11.62 3.99 12.58
CA GLY A 89 10.58 3.37 13.39
C GLY A 89 9.30 3.26 12.57
N PHE A 90 8.57 2.16 12.70
CA PHE A 90 7.28 2.02 12.05
C PHE A 90 6.32 1.16 12.88
N ALA A 91 5.05 1.54 12.85
CA ALA A 91 3.95 0.79 13.41
C ALA A 91 2.84 0.79 12.35
N CYS A 92 2.55 -0.38 11.78
CA CYS A 92 1.65 -0.50 10.64
C CYS A 92 0.70 -1.67 10.85
N LYS A 93 -0.55 -1.53 10.38
CA LYS A 93 -1.39 -2.69 10.13
C LYS A 93 -0.95 -3.31 8.79
N LYS A 94 -0.97 -4.64 8.69
CA LYS A 94 -0.64 -5.34 7.44
C LYS A 94 -1.54 -6.56 7.27
N VAL A 95 -1.65 -7.04 6.04
CA VAL A 95 -2.19 -8.37 5.74
C VAL A 95 -1.19 -9.43 6.20
N ASP A 96 -1.67 -10.61 6.57
CA ASP A 96 -0.79 -11.74 6.85
C ASP A 96 0.02 -12.12 5.60
N HIS A 97 1.28 -12.50 5.82
CA HIS A 97 2.19 -12.89 4.75
C HIS A 97 2.41 -11.81 3.69
N SER A 98 2.47 -10.54 4.07
CA SER A 98 2.55 -9.42 3.12
C SER A 98 3.63 -8.41 3.44
N MET A 99 4.63 -8.77 4.25
CA MET A 99 5.69 -7.89 4.71
C MET A 99 7.08 -8.47 4.43
N GLY A 100 8.01 -7.56 4.13
CA GLY A 100 9.42 -7.88 4.07
C GLY A 100 10.30 -6.71 4.41
N LEU A 101 11.48 -7.03 4.93
CA LEU A 101 12.52 -6.12 5.33
C LEU A 101 13.83 -6.58 4.72
N TRP A 102 14.40 -5.73 3.87
CA TRP A 102 15.72 -5.91 3.28
C TRP A 102 16.67 -4.82 3.74
N ARG A 103 17.98 -5.11 3.69
CA ARG A 103 19.06 -4.17 3.95
C ARG A 103 19.96 -4.09 2.73
N ILE A 104 20.31 -2.86 2.34
CA ILE A 104 21.22 -2.52 1.25
C ILE A 104 22.26 -1.55 1.82
N GLY A 105 23.43 -2.07 2.20
CA GLY A 105 24.39 -1.30 3.00
C GLY A 105 23.78 -0.94 4.37
N GLU A 106 23.69 0.35 4.67
CA GLU A 106 23.07 0.87 5.90
C GLU A 106 21.58 1.22 5.73
N THR A 107 21.07 1.19 4.50
CA THR A 107 19.69 1.55 4.19
C THR A 107 18.79 0.33 4.33
N SER A 108 17.72 0.47 5.09
CA SER A 108 16.65 -0.52 5.22
C SER A 108 15.53 -0.23 4.21
N VAL A 109 14.97 -1.29 3.64
CA VAL A 109 13.82 -1.27 2.72
C VAL A 109 12.73 -2.13 3.34
N VAL A 110 11.68 -1.50 3.84
CA VAL A 110 10.49 -2.15 4.38
C VAL A 110 9.39 -2.10 3.32
N ILE A 111 8.74 -3.22 3.08
CA ILE A 111 7.49 -3.26 2.30
C ILE A 111 6.41 -3.92 3.14
N TRP A 112 5.17 -3.47 2.99
CA TRP A 112 4.01 -4.16 3.53
C TRP A 112 2.78 -3.91 2.66
N LYS A 113 1.81 -4.81 2.67
CA LYS A 113 0.48 -4.60 2.07
C LYS A 113 -0.54 -4.30 3.17
N SER A 114 -1.31 -3.24 3.00
CA SER A 114 -2.38 -2.90 3.94
C SER A 114 -3.63 -3.75 3.70
N PRO A 115 -4.44 -4.03 4.73
CA PRO A 115 -5.71 -4.74 4.54
C PRO A 115 -6.68 -3.84 3.80
N GLY A 116 -7.08 -4.22 2.57
CA GLY A 116 -8.08 -3.48 1.80
C GLY A 116 -9.49 -3.57 2.40
N PHE A 117 -9.75 -4.62 3.20
CA PHE A 117 -11.00 -4.82 3.90
C PHE A 117 -10.72 -5.54 5.23
N GLU A 118 -11.13 -4.96 6.36
CA GLU A 118 -11.32 -5.74 7.58
C GLU A 118 -12.82 -6.03 7.65
N GLY A 119 -13.21 -7.30 7.59
CA GLY A 119 -14.56 -7.69 7.97
C GLY A 119 -14.87 -7.15 9.36
N PRO A 120 -16.15 -6.90 9.69
CA PRO A 120 -16.54 -6.45 11.02
C PRO A 120 -15.83 -7.35 12.03
N GLN A 121 -14.88 -6.77 12.78
CA GLN A 121 -14.15 -7.52 13.79
C GLN A 121 -15.22 -8.16 14.66
N ALA A 122 -15.27 -9.49 14.67
CA ALA A 122 -16.19 -10.21 15.52
C ALA A 122 -16.04 -9.60 16.91
N SER A 123 -17.13 -9.07 17.46
CA SER A 123 -17.12 -8.33 18.71
C SER A 123 -16.23 -9.07 19.71
N PRO A 124 -15.37 -8.37 20.48
CA PRO A 124 -14.31 -8.97 21.31
C PRO A 124 -14.79 -9.95 22.41
N GLY A 125 -16.06 -10.39 22.40
CA GLY A 125 -16.63 -11.42 23.28
C GLY A 125 -16.94 -12.77 22.62
N ALA A 126 -16.64 -12.99 21.33
CA ALA A 126 -16.97 -14.26 20.66
C ALA A 126 -15.78 -14.87 19.87
N SER A 127 -14.66 -15.11 20.54
CA SER A 127 -13.78 -16.20 20.16
C SER A 127 -13.29 -16.92 21.39
N SER A 128 -13.52 -18.24 21.40
CA SER A 128 -13.04 -19.21 22.36
C SER A 128 -11.59 -18.95 22.77
N SER A 129 -11.31 -19.22 24.05
CA SER A 129 -9.99 -19.48 24.63
C SER A 129 -9.09 -20.36 23.76
N ALA A 130 -8.51 -19.79 22.71
CA ALA A 130 -7.27 -20.22 22.12
C ALA A 130 -6.26 -19.17 22.58
N ALA A 131 -5.54 -19.49 23.65
CA ALA A 131 -4.43 -18.71 24.12
C ALA A 131 -3.55 -18.33 22.93
N ALA A 132 -3.41 -17.02 22.69
CA ALA A 132 -2.29 -16.54 21.91
C ALA A 132 -1.03 -17.16 22.54
N PRO A 133 -0.20 -17.91 21.78
CA PRO A 133 1.11 -18.22 22.30
C PRO A 133 1.76 -16.87 22.58
N ALA A 134 2.24 -16.70 23.81
CA ALA A 134 3.14 -15.60 24.13
C ALA A 134 4.21 -15.60 23.04
N GLU A 135 4.21 -14.57 22.20
CA GLU A 135 5.33 -14.32 21.30
C GLU A 135 6.53 -13.98 22.20
N ASP A 136 7.29 -15.01 22.58
CA ASP A 136 8.71 -14.91 22.87
C ASP A 136 9.39 -14.35 21.62
N THR A 137 9.30 -13.03 21.44
CA THR A 137 10.18 -12.27 20.55
C THR A 137 10.93 -11.25 21.39
N ALA A 138 11.70 -11.80 22.32
CA ALA A 138 12.79 -11.13 23.02
C ALA A 138 13.99 -12.08 23.12
N ALA A 139 14.60 -12.42 21.97
CA ALA A 139 15.98 -12.89 21.88
C ALA A 139 16.44 -12.82 20.41
N ASP A 140 17.68 -12.42 20.20
CA ASP A 140 18.43 -12.45 18.93
C ASP A 140 18.22 -11.33 17.90
N ALA A 141 18.40 -10.08 18.35
CA ALA A 141 18.95 -9.02 17.50
C ALA A 141 19.69 -7.94 18.32
N ALA A 142 20.64 -8.34 19.17
CA ALA A 142 21.59 -7.41 19.78
C ALA A 142 22.90 -8.11 20.15
N GLU A 143 23.71 -8.49 19.16
CA GLU A 143 25.11 -8.85 19.44
C GLU A 143 26.01 -8.41 18.29
N ALA A 144 26.60 -7.22 18.43
CA ALA A 144 27.87 -6.83 17.81
C ALA A 144 28.33 -5.45 18.32
N ARG A 145 28.65 -5.32 19.61
CA ARG A 145 29.66 -4.34 20.09
C ARG A 145 30.33 -4.87 21.36
N ALA A 146 31.46 -5.53 21.16
CA ALA A 146 32.39 -5.88 22.23
C ALA A 146 33.29 -4.69 22.58
N GLY A 147 33.41 -4.43 23.90
CA GLY A 147 34.68 -4.09 24.56
C GLY A 147 35.08 -2.61 24.68
N GLY A 148 35.15 -2.11 25.92
CA GLY A 148 35.99 -0.94 26.25
C GLY A 148 35.69 -0.16 27.53
N ALA A 149 35.99 -0.76 28.69
CA ALA A 149 36.44 -0.21 29.98
C ALA A 149 36.05 1.22 30.48
N ASP A 150 35.45 1.21 31.68
CA ASP A 150 35.62 2.09 32.86
C ASP A 150 36.29 3.47 32.72
N ALA A 151 35.50 4.52 33.00
CA ALA A 151 35.91 5.64 33.82
C ALA A 151 34.69 6.34 34.43
N SER A 152 34.55 6.20 35.75
CA SER A 152 33.62 6.93 36.60
C SER A 152 33.94 8.43 36.60
N ALA A 153 33.03 9.24 36.06
CA ALA A 153 33.07 10.70 36.17
C ALA A 153 31.72 11.22 36.67
N ALA A 154 31.79 12.08 37.69
CA ALA A 154 30.65 12.68 38.38
C ALA A 154 29.69 13.42 37.43
N PRO A 155 28.37 13.44 37.71
CA PRO A 155 27.39 14.05 36.84
C PRO A 155 27.54 15.58 36.80
N PRO A 156 27.70 16.20 35.61
CA PRO A 156 27.59 17.65 35.49
C PRO A 156 26.13 18.07 35.70
N ALA A 157 25.93 19.08 36.55
CA ALA A 157 24.63 19.70 36.78
C ALA A 157 24.10 20.32 35.47
N ALA A 158 23.17 19.63 34.82
CA ALA A 158 22.54 20.08 33.59
C ALA A 158 21.39 21.05 33.91
N ASN A 159 21.70 22.34 33.99
CA ASN A 159 20.73 23.43 33.83
C ASN A 159 20.36 23.59 32.35
N GLY A 160 19.81 22.52 31.75
CA GLY A 160 19.27 22.54 30.40
C GLY A 160 17.78 22.82 30.46
N SER A 161 17.38 24.04 30.16
CA SER A 161 15.98 24.36 29.83
C SER A 161 15.55 23.41 28.70
N ALA A 162 14.71 22.42 29.03
CA ALA A 162 14.16 21.48 28.07
C ALA A 162 13.25 22.26 27.11
N SER A 163 13.81 22.71 26.00
CA SER A 163 13.04 23.35 24.93
C SER A 163 11.99 22.35 24.46
N ALA A 164 10.72 22.65 24.73
CA ALA A 164 9.61 21.81 24.32
C ALA A 164 9.71 21.55 22.80
N THR A 165 9.79 20.28 22.42
CA THR A 165 9.93 19.87 21.01
C THR A 165 8.69 20.31 20.24
N SER A 166 8.83 21.35 19.41
CA SER A 166 7.71 21.85 18.61
C SER A 166 7.45 20.96 17.39
N LEU A 167 6.17 20.64 17.15
CA LEU A 167 5.73 19.90 15.97
C LEU A 167 5.48 20.85 14.80
N ARG A 168 6.25 20.70 13.73
CA ARG A 168 6.03 21.39 12.45
C ARG A 168 5.32 20.47 11.47
N VAL A 169 4.12 20.85 11.03
CA VAL A 169 3.35 20.11 10.02
C VAL A 169 3.79 20.58 8.62
N HIS A 170 4.05 19.63 7.72
CA HIS A 170 4.41 19.87 6.33
C HIS A 170 3.23 19.56 5.38
N GLU A 171 2.49 18.48 5.67
CA GLU A 171 1.32 18.08 4.90
C GLU A 171 0.19 17.67 5.85
N PRO A 172 -1.07 18.06 5.57
CA PRO A 172 -1.46 18.99 4.50
C PRO A 172 -1.06 20.44 4.82
N THR A 173 -0.90 21.26 3.79
CA THR A 173 -0.58 22.70 3.93
C THR A 173 -1.71 23.51 4.54
N THR A 174 -2.96 23.08 4.34
CA THR A 174 -4.17 23.69 4.89
C THR A 174 -4.96 22.63 5.64
N VAL A 175 -5.41 22.98 6.85
CA VAL A 175 -6.16 22.07 7.72
C VAL A 175 -7.54 22.69 7.96
N GLU A 176 -8.59 21.95 7.60
CA GLU A 176 -9.97 22.37 7.83
C GLU A 176 -10.33 22.22 9.31
N ALA A 177 -11.00 23.23 9.88
CA ALA A 177 -11.44 23.21 11.27
C ALA A 177 -12.49 22.11 11.50
N GLY A 178 -12.30 21.29 12.53
CA GLY A 178 -13.13 20.13 12.86
C GLY A 178 -12.82 18.88 12.04
N SER A 179 -11.84 18.91 11.13
CA SER A 179 -11.47 17.74 10.33
C SER A 179 -10.77 16.66 11.17
N GLU A 180 -10.85 15.41 10.71
CA GLU A 180 -10.08 14.30 11.31
C GLU A 180 -8.57 14.55 11.26
N VAL A 181 -8.10 15.28 10.24
CA VAL A 181 -6.69 15.68 10.10
C VAL A 181 -6.28 16.67 11.20
N GLU A 182 -7.13 17.66 11.52
CA GLU A 182 -6.86 18.57 12.64
C GLU A 182 -6.75 17.81 13.96
N ARG A 183 -7.70 16.90 14.22
CA ARG A 183 -7.68 16.04 15.41
C ARG A 183 -6.43 15.15 15.46
N THR A 184 -6.02 14.61 14.31
CA THR A 184 -4.76 13.84 14.18
C THR A 184 -3.57 14.69 14.58
N ILE A 185 -3.43 15.90 14.04
CA ILE A 185 -2.33 16.82 14.37
C ILE A 185 -2.32 17.17 15.86
N ALA A 186 -3.50 17.41 16.46
CA ALA A 186 -3.61 17.68 17.90
C ALA A 186 -3.09 16.50 18.74
N LEU A 187 -3.52 15.27 18.43
CA LEU A 187 -3.06 14.06 19.12
C LEU A 187 -1.55 13.83 18.95
N LEU A 188 -0.99 14.11 17.77
CA LEU A 188 0.45 14.04 17.56
C LEU A 188 1.20 15.05 18.44
N ARG A 189 0.70 16.28 18.57
CA ARG A 189 1.33 17.29 19.45
C ARG A 189 1.31 16.87 20.91
N GLU A 190 0.16 16.40 21.39
CA GLU A 190 0.01 15.92 22.77
C GLU A 190 0.97 14.76 23.07
N GLU A 191 0.98 13.74 22.22
CA GLU A 191 1.80 12.55 22.42
C GLU A 191 3.31 12.87 22.34
N ILE A 192 3.72 13.73 21.41
CA ILE A 192 5.12 14.15 21.27
C ILE A 192 5.57 15.03 22.45
N ALA A 193 4.67 15.87 22.98
CA ALA A 193 4.97 16.67 24.15
C ALA A 193 5.05 15.81 25.43
N ALA A 194 4.25 14.75 25.52
CA ALA A 194 4.24 13.83 26.65
C ALA A 194 5.38 12.79 26.58
N SER A 195 5.82 12.43 25.37
CA SER A 195 6.83 11.40 25.17
C SER A 195 8.23 11.92 25.43
N SER A 196 8.95 11.21 26.31
CA SER A 196 10.39 11.43 26.55
C SER A 196 11.28 10.48 25.74
N THR A 197 10.70 9.60 24.92
CA THR A 197 11.50 8.60 24.20
C THR A 197 12.30 9.23 23.07
N THR A 198 13.56 8.81 22.95
CA THR A 198 14.42 9.13 21.81
C THR A 198 14.41 8.02 20.76
N ASP A 199 13.78 6.88 21.09
CA ASP A 199 13.68 5.73 20.20
C ASP A 199 12.55 5.96 19.18
N VAL A 200 12.91 5.90 17.90
CA VAL A 200 11.97 6.14 16.81
C VAL A 200 10.88 5.05 16.74
N GLN A 201 11.22 3.81 17.05
CA GLN A 201 10.30 2.68 17.01
C GLN A 201 9.28 2.77 18.14
N GLU A 202 9.70 3.10 19.35
CA GLU A 202 8.80 3.33 20.49
C GLU A 202 7.84 4.50 20.19
N LEU A 203 8.36 5.59 19.64
CA LEU A 203 7.55 6.74 19.23
C LEU A 203 6.49 6.35 18.19
N ALA A 204 6.86 5.57 17.16
CA ALA A 204 5.91 5.11 16.14
C ALA A 204 4.78 4.26 16.75
N GLN A 205 5.11 3.37 17.69
CA GLN A 205 4.14 2.53 18.38
C GLN A 205 3.23 3.32 19.30
N ALA A 206 3.78 4.28 20.06
CA ALA A 206 3.01 5.16 20.95
C ALA A 206 2.00 5.99 20.17
N LEU A 207 2.45 6.68 19.12
CA LEU A 207 1.58 7.47 18.24
C LEU A 207 0.49 6.62 17.60
N ARG A 208 0.83 5.43 17.08
CA ARG A 208 -0.18 4.54 16.49
C ARG A 208 -1.22 4.10 17.51
N ARG A 209 -0.80 3.68 18.71
CA ARG A 209 -1.75 3.29 19.79
C ARG A 209 -2.69 4.43 20.13
N ARG A 210 -2.16 5.65 20.27
CA ARG A 210 -2.95 6.85 20.55
C ARG A 210 -3.96 7.14 19.44
N LEU A 211 -3.52 7.15 18.18
CA LEU A 211 -4.40 7.37 17.03
C LEU A 211 -5.48 6.28 16.91
N MET A 212 -5.12 5.02 17.15
CA MET A 212 -6.08 3.92 17.11
C MET A 212 -7.16 4.01 18.18
N SER A 213 -6.80 4.46 19.38
CA SER A 213 -7.73 4.63 20.50
C SER A 213 -8.73 5.75 20.26
N GLU A 214 -8.31 6.83 19.60
CA GLU A 214 -9.09 8.07 19.50
C GLU A 214 -9.82 8.23 18.16
N LEU A 215 -9.21 7.75 17.07
CA LEU A 215 -9.66 7.96 15.69
C LEU A 215 -10.02 6.65 14.97
N GLY A 216 -10.06 5.53 15.70
CA GLY A 216 -10.40 4.22 15.16
C GLY A 216 -9.23 3.52 14.46
N PRO A 217 -9.48 2.35 13.84
CA PRO A 217 -8.42 1.44 13.43
C PRO A 217 -7.65 1.89 12.16
N ILE A 218 -6.61 1.11 11.84
CA ILE A 218 -5.86 1.14 10.57
C ILE A 218 -5.03 2.41 10.36
N TRP A 219 -4.47 2.92 11.46
CA TRP A 219 -3.40 3.89 11.39
C TRP A 219 -2.06 3.21 11.10
N HIS A 220 -1.30 3.86 10.23
CA HIS A 220 0.09 3.58 9.94
C HIS A 220 0.90 4.79 10.35
N VAL A 221 1.93 4.55 11.15
CA VAL A 221 2.83 5.58 11.63
C VAL A 221 4.25 5.17 11.29
N VAL A 222 4.98 6.09 10.69
CA VAL A 222 6.39 5.96 10.36
C VAL A 222 7.14 7.14 10.94
N THR A 223 8.25 6.88 11.60
CA THR A 223 9.13 7.87 12.23
C THR A 223 10.57 7.61 11.80
N GLY A 224 11.38 8.65 11.74
CA GLY A 224 12.79 8.50 11.35
C GLY A 224 13.44 9.84 11.04
N THR A 225 14.76 9.86 10.89
CA THR A 225 15.48 11.14 10.64
C THR A 225 15.59 11.45 9.16
N ASP A 226 15.85 10.44 8.33
CA ASP A 226 15.89 10.58 6.87
C ASP A 226 15.34 9.33 6.21
N PHE A 227 14.15 9.47 5.64
CA PHE A 227 13.48 8.39 4.96
C PHE A 227 12.57 8.87 3.83
N VAL A 228 12.28 7.93 2.94
CA VAL A 228 11.27 8.06 1.89
C VAL A 228 10.19 7.02 2.13
N ALA A 229 8.94 7.46 2.09
CA ALA A 229 7.77 6.61 2.18
C ALA A 229 6.92 6.83 0.92
N GLU A 230 6.64 5.75 0.19
CA GLU A 230 5.64 5.73 -0.88
C GLU A 230 4.46 4.90 -0.37
N VAL A 231 3.37 5.62 -0.08
CA VAL A 231 2.13 5.11 0.51
C VAL A 231 1.15 4.71 -0.60
N ALA A 232 0.26 3.76 -0.35
CA ALA A 232 -0.83 3.40 -1.26
C ALA A 232 -1.70 4.62 -1.63
N GLU A 233 -2.29 4.61 -2.84
CA GLU A 233 -3.05 5.76 -3.38
C GLU A 233 -4.32 6.05 -2.59
N ASP A 234 -4.88 5.04 -1.93
CA ASP A 234 -6.12 5.09 -1.17
C ASP A 234 -5.90 5.36 0.33
N SER A 235 -4.91 6.19 0.65
CA SER A 235 -4.74 6.71 1.99
C SER A 235 -5.61 7.94 2.22
N ARG A 236 -6.26 7.99 3.38
CA ARG A 236 -6.92 9.19 3.92
C ARG A 236 -6.15 9.71 5.14
N ASN A 237 -6.49 10.92 5.57
CA ASN A 237 -5.92 11.55 6.76
C ASN A 237 -4.37 11.53 6.78
N HIS A 238 -3.74 11.79 5.63
CA HIS A 238 -2.28 11.77 5.49
C HIS A 238 -1.67 13.02 6.11
N VAL A 239 -0.82 12.82 7.11
CA VAL A 239 -0.11 13.87 7.84
C VAL A 239 1.38 13.62 7.79
N VAL A 240 2.13 14.61 7.30
CA VAL A 240 3.60 14.62 7.36
C VAL A 240 4.02 15.75 8.28
N ALA A 241 4.78 15.42 9.31
CA ALA A 241 5.26 16.38 10.30
C ALA A 241 6.73 16.17 10.66
N THR A 242 7.30 17.11 11.40
CA THR A 242 8.65 17.02 11.96
C THR A 242 8.63 17.51 13.40
N ALA A 243 9.22 16.72 14.28
CA ALA A 243 9.43 17.03 15.69
C ALA A 243 10.92 16.88 16.01
N GLY A 244 11.60 18.02 16.23
CA GLY A 244 13.05 18.06 16.35
C GLY A 244 13.73 17.54 15.07
N LYS A 245 14.50 16.45 15.20
CA LYS A 245 15.17 15.78 14.07
C LYS A 245 14.34 14.67 13.41
N HIS A 246 13.19 14.33 13.97
CA HIS A 246 12.39 13.21 13.52
C HIS A 246 11.31 13.68 12.55
N ARG A 247 11.33 13.14 11.34
CA ARG A 247 10.21 13.17 10.40
C ARG A 247 9.20 12.12 10.84
N ILE A 248 7.91 12.48 10.75
CA ILE A 248 6.79 11.63 11.11
C ILE A 248 5.83 11.62 9.92
N VAL A 249 5.41 10.44 9.50
CA VAL A 249 4.38 10.23 8.48
C VAL A 249 3.30 9.35 9.10
N CYS A 250 2.09 9.90 9.21
CA CYS A 250 0.92 9.21 9.70
C CYS A 250 -0.12 9.19 8.60
N PHE A 251 -0.77 8.06 8.39
CA PHE A 251 -1.89 7.98 7.46
C PHE A 251 -2.84 6.87 7.88
N GLN A 252 -4.08 6.99 7.46
CA GLN A 252 -5.09 5.97 7.64
C GLN A 252 -5.42 5.39 6.26
N HIS A 253 -5.53 4.07 6.15
CA HIS A 253 -5.97 3.47 4.90
C HIS A 253 -7.48 3.64 4.73
N GLU A 254 -7.95 3.92 3.52
CA GLU A 254 -9.38 3.83 3.23
C GLU A 254 -9.78 2.36 3.32
N GLN A 255 -10.69 2.04 4.24
CA GLN A 255 -11.44 0.81 4.13
C GLN A 255 -12.57 1.05 3.15
N LEU A 256 -12.75 0.14 2.20
CA LEU A 256 -14.02 0.04 1.49
C LEU A 256 -15.11 -0.17 2.54
N VAL A 257 -15.77 0.92 2.95
CA VAL A 257 -16.91 0.87 3.85
C VAL A 257 -17.96 0.03 3.14
N GLU A 258 -18.30 -1.13 3.73
CA GLU A 258 -19.37 -1.99 3.24
C GLU A 258 -20.59 -1.11 2.92
N GLY A 259 -20.98 -1.06 1.64
CA GLY A 259 -22.11 -0.27 1.16
C GLY A 259 -21.78 0.92 0.28
N ARG A 260 -20.52 1.38 0.19
CA ARG A 260 -20.14 2.30 -0.90
C ARG A 260 -19.89 1.48 -2.17
N ILE A 261 -20.96 1.35 -2.94
CA ILE A 261 -20.94 0.82 -4.29
C ILE A 261 -19.92 1.65 -5.09
N ASP A 262 -18.79 1.03 -5.48
CA ASP A 262 -17.87 1.62 -6.45
C ASP A 262 -18.56 1.62 -7.82
N PHE A 263 -19.35 2.67 -8.05
CA PHE A 263 -20.07 2.87 -9.30
C PHE A 263 -19.10 2.86 -10.47
N GLY A 264 -17.85 3.29 -10.31
CA GLY A 264 -16.83 3.22 -11.35
C GLY A 264 -16.52 1.78 -11.74
N ARG A 265 -16.29 0.90 -10.77
CA ARG A 265 -16.07 -0.53 -11.01
C ARG A 265 -17.30 -1.22 -11.56
N ILE A 266 -18.50 -0.89 -11.06
CA ILE A 266 -19.77 -1.41 -11.60
C ILE A 266 -19.99 -0.94 -13.02
N LEU A 267 -19.87 0.36 -13.33
CA LEU A 267 -19.97 0.91 -14.68
C LEU A 267 -18.94 0.27 -15.62
N SER A 268 -17.72 0.00 -15.12
CA SER A 268 -16.69 -0.68 -15.91
C SER A 268 -17.00 -2.16 -16.19
N SER A 269 -17.85 -2.77 -15.36
CA SER A 269 -18.31 -4.15 -15.47
C SER A 269 -19.68 -4.26 -16.17
N LEU A 270 -20.40 -3.14 -16.29
CA LEU A 270 -21.75 -3.05 -16.85
C LEU A 270 -21.86 -3.70 -18.24
N PRO A 271 -20.93 -3.52 -19.18
CA PRO A 271 -21.06 -4.15 -20.50
C PRO A 271 -21.04 -5.68 -20.43
N TYR A 272 -20.28 -6.27 -19.50
CA TYR A 272 -20.26 -7.71 -19.27
C TYR A 272 -21.53 -8.19 -18.59
N LEU A 273 -22.02 -7.43 -17.61
CA LEU A 273 -23.27 -7.70 -16.91
C LEU A 273 -24.47 -7.66 -17.87
N LEU A 274 -24.52 -6.67 -18.76
CA LEU A 274 -25.53 -6.56 -19.82
C LEU A 274 -25.46 -7.75 -20.77
N MET A 275 -24.26 -8.24 -21.12
CA MET A 275 -24.11 -9.43 -21.95
C MET A 275 -24.63 -10.69 -21.25
N VAL A 276 -24.36 -10.83 -19.95
CA VAL A 276 -24.91 -11.92 -19.13
C VAL A 276 -26.44 -11.86 -19.11
N PHE A 277 -27.02 -10.68 -18.85
CA PHE A 277 -28.47 -10.49 -18.88
C PHE A 277 -29.06 -10.76 -20.27
N PHE A 278 -28.38 -10.35 -21.34
CA PHE A 278 -28.78 -10.66 -22.71
C PHE A 278 -28.79 -12.18 -22.96
N CYS A 279 -27.71 -12.90 -22.62
CA CYS A 279 -27.65 -14.36 -22.82
C CYS A 279 -28.72 -15.10 -22.02
N PHE A 280 -28.85 -14.83 -20.72
CA PHE A 280 -29.85 -15.49 -19.88
C PHE A 280 -31.28 -15.07 -20.25
N GLY A 281 -31.48 -13.78 -20.56
CA GLY A 281 -32.76 -13.26 -21.02
C GLY A 281 -33.20 -13.90 -22.34
N TYR A 282 -32.28 -14.01 -23.31
CA TYR A 282 -32.55 -14.65 -24.59
C TYR A 282 -32.88 -16.12 -24.43
N MET A 283 -32.09 -16.89 -23.66
CA MET A 283 -32.39 -18.30 -23.41
C MET A 283 -33.76 -18.49 -22.71
N THR A 284 -34.08 -17.61 -21.76
CA THR A 284 -35.36 -17.64 -21.03
C THR A 284 -36.52 -17.34 -21.97
N LEU A 285 -36.45 -16.25 -22.73
CA LEU A 285 -37.51 -15.86 -23.67
C LEU A 285 -37.62 -16.87 -24.82
N ASN A 286 -36.51 -17.35 -25.35
CA ASN A 286 -36.49 -18.40 -26.36
C ASN A 286 -37.08 -19.72 -25.85
N SER A 287 -37.05 -19.98 -24.53
CA SER A 287 -37.73 -21.15 -23.95
C SER A 287 -39.21 -20.90 -23.69
N VAL A 288 -39.61 -19.68 -23.34
CA VAL A 288 -40.97 -19.33 -22.91
C VAL A 288 -41.86 -18.90 -24.09
N CYS A 289 -41.29 -18.30 -25.12
CA CYS A 289 -42.00 -17.75 -26.28
C CYS A 289 -42.16 -18.73 -27.45
N GLN A 290 -41.71 -19.99 -27.34
CA GLN A 290 -41.91 -21.00 -28.39
C GLN A 290 -43.40 -21.26 -28.65
N ASP A 291 -43.73 -21.86 -29.79
CA ASP A 291 -45.11 -22.07 -30.22
C ASP A 291 -45.92 -22.96 -29.26
N THR A 292 -45.26 -23.83 -28.50
CA THR A 292 -45.90 -24.62 -27.45
C THR A 292 -46.11 -23.77 -26.18
N PRO A 293 -47.37 -23.55 -25.74
CA PRO A 293 -47.61 -22.85 -24.49
C PRO A 293 -47.03 -23.65 -23.31
N PRO A 294 -46.44 -22.98 -22.30
CA PRO A 294 -45.96 -23.66 -21.11
C PRO A 294 -47.11 -24.37 -20.37
N SER A 295 -46.79 -25.44 -19.64
CA SER A 295 -47.78 -26.11 -18.78
C SER A 295 -48.47 -25.11 -17.86
N ALA A 296 -49.78 -25.28 -17.65
CA ALA A 296 -50.59 -24.45 -16.76
C ALA A 296 -50.03 -24.38 -15.33
N ASP A 297 -49.24 -25.38 -14.92
CA ASP A 297 -48.63 -25.46 -13.60
C ASP A 297 -47.48 -24.47 -13.40
N ASN A 298 -46.96 -23.84 -14.47
CA ASN A 298 -45.85 -22.89 -14.40
C ASN A 298 -46.33 -21.44 -14.53
N ALA A 299 -46.95 -20.92 -13.46
CA ALA A 299 -47.48 -19.56 -13.39
C ALA A 299 -46.46 -18.47 -13.74
N LEU A 300 -45.18 -18.65 -13.39
CA LEU A 300 -44.11 -17.70 -13.70
C LEU A 300 -43.85 -17.63 -15.22
N ALA A 301 -43.78 -18.78 -15.90
CA ALA A 301 -43.59 -18.81 -17.35
C ALA A 301 -44.76 -18.17 -18.10
N LEU A 302 -46.01 -18.37 -17.65
CA LEU A 302 -47.19 -17.70 -18.21
C LEU A 302 -47.15 -16.18 -18.01
N ALA A 303 -46.74 -15.72 -16.82
CA ALA A 303 -46.59 -14.30 -16.52
C ALA A 303 -45.49 -13.64 -17.37
N ILE A 304 -44.35 -14.30 -17.54
CA ILE A 304 -43.28 -13.84 -18.45
C ILE A 304 -43.78 -13.84 -19.89
N ARG A 305 -44.46 -14.91 -20.35
CA ARG A 305 -44.97 -15.02 -21.73
C ARG A 305 -45.90 -13.87 -22.08
N SER A 306 -46.90 -13.62 -21.23
CA SER A 306 -47.91 -12.58 -21.46
C SER A 306 -47.34 -11.15 -21.48
N ARG A 307 -46.19 -10.92 -20.83
CA ARG A 307 -45.55 -9.60 -20.78
C ARG A 307 -44.46 -9.41 -21.83
N CYS A 308 -43.75 -10.47 -22.18
CA CYS A 308 -42.52 -10.36 -22.96
C CYS A 308 -42.64 -10.93 -24.38
N CYS A 309 -43.52 -11.91 -24.63
CA CYS A 309 -43.67 -12.56 -25.94
C CYS A 309 -44.66 -11.83 -26.84
N HIS A 310 -44.35 -10.58 -27.19
CA HIS A 310 -45.07 -9.81 -28.20
C HIS A 310 -44.42 -10.02 -29.59
N ASP A 311 -45.13 -9.65 -30.65
CA ASP A 311 -44.59 -9.71 -32.01
C ASP A 311 -43.32 -8.86 -32.10
N GLY A 312 -42.19 -9.50 -32.44
CA GLY A 312 -40.90 -8.81 -32.58
C GLY A 312 -39.99 -8.80 -31.36
N TRP A 313 -40.31 -9.51 -30.26
CA TRP A 313 -39.46 -9.58 -29.06
C TRP A 313 -38.00 -9.99 -29.35
N GLU A 314 -37.77 -10.80 -30.38
CA GLU A 314 -36.43 -11.20 -30.83
C GLU A 314 -35.61 -10.01 -31.34
N GLN A 315 -36.23 -9.09 -32.09
CA GLN A 315 -35.57 -7.91 -32.63
C GLN A 315 -35.15 -6.97 -31.50
N ASP A 316 -36.01 -6.79 -30.49
CA ASP A 316 -35.68 -6.00 -29.29
C ASP A 316 -34.51 -6.60 -28.52
N MET A 317 -34.51 -7.92 -28.34
CA MET A 317 -33.39 -8.61 -27.69
C MET A 317 -32.11 -8.48 -28.51
N PHE A 318 -32.15 -8.66 -29.82
CA PHE A 318 -30.97 -8.46 -30.69
C PHE A 318 -30.47 -7.02 -30.66
N ALA A 319 -31.35 -6.02 -30.57
CA ALA A 319 -30.96 -4.63 -30.40
C ALA A 319 -30.23 -4.41 -29.07
N VAL A 320 -30.74 -4.97 -27.96
CA VAL A 320 -30.08 -4.92 -26.65
C VAL A 320 -28.72 -5.63 -26.67
N GLY A 321 -28.64 -6.81 -27.28
CA GLY A 321 -27.39 -7.56 -27.46
C GLY A 321 -26.37 -6.79 -28.32
N GLY A 322 -26.81 -6.19 -29.43
CA GLY A 322 -26.00 -5.35 -30.30
C GLY A 322 -25.46 -4.12 -29.57
N CYS A 323 -26.31 -3.39 -28.85
CA CYS A 323 -25.90 -2.25 -28.01
C CYS A 323 -24.89 -2.66 -26.93
N SER A 324 -25.09 -3.82 -26.29
CA SER A 324 -24.17 -4.35 -25.27
C SER A 324 -22.80 -4.69 -25.85
N LEU A 325 -22.77 -5.30 -27.05
CA LEU A 325 -21.53 -5.58 -27.78
C LEU A 325 -20.80 -4.28 -28.17
N VAL A 326 -21.52 -3.28 -28.70
CA VAL A 326 -20.94 -1.97 -29.03
C VAL A 326 -20.36 -1.31 -27.77
N ALA A 327 -21.08 -1.33 -26.65
CA ALA A 327 -20.60 -0.80 -25.36
C ALA A 327 -19.34 -1.56 -24.86
N LEU A 328 -19.27 -2.88 -25.04
CA LEU A 328 -18.08 -3.69 -24.75
C LEU A 328 -16.88 -3.27 -25.62
N PHE A 329 -17.08 -3.04 -26.91
CA PHE A 329 -16.02 -2.61 -27.82
C PHE A 329 -15.52 -1.19 -27.50
N VAL A 330 -16.45 -0.25 -27.27
CA VAL A 330 -16.10 1.14 -26.93
C VAL A 330 -15.36 1.18 -25.59
N SER A 331 -15.83 0.46 -24.57
CA SER A 331 -15.17 0.44 -23.25
C SER A 331 -13.76 -0.16 -23.31
N ARG A 332 -13.53 -1.19 -24.14
CA ARG A 332 -12.19 -1.73 -24.39
C ARG A 332 -11.27 -0.74 -25.10
N LYS A 333 -11.77 -0.05 -26.14
CA LYS A 333 -11.00 0.99 -26.85
C LYS A 333 -10.65 2.16 -25.94
N PHE A 334 -11.57 2.59 -25.09
CA PHE A 334 -11.34 3.69 -24.14
C PHE A 334 -10.26 3.34 -23.11
N LYS A 335 -10.27 2.12 -22.56
CA LYS A 335 -9.19 1.62 -21.67
C LYS A 335 -7.83 1.58 -22.38
N SER A 336 -7.81 1.16 -23.64
CA SER A 336 -6.58 1.17 -24.44
C SER A 336 -6.04 2.58 -24.67
N ILE A 337 -6.90 3.55 -24.98
CA ILE A 337 -6.51 4.95 -25.16
C ILE A 337 -6.00 5.57 -23.84
N GLN A 338 -6.66 5.31 -22.71
CA GLN A 338 -6.20 5.77 -21.40
C GLN A 338 -4.81 5.22 -21.04
N SER A 339 -4.49 3.98 -21.43
CA SER A 339 -3.15 3.43 -21.20
C SER A 339 -2.05 4.09 -22.04
N ILE A 340 -2.41 4.76 -23.14
CA ILE A 340 -1.49 5.45 -24.06
C ILE A 340 -1.29 6.92 -23.65
N LEU A 341 -2.18 7.49 -22.84
CA LEU A 341 -2.13 8.87 -22.36
C LEU A 341 -1.83 8.96 -20.85
N PRO A 342 -0.60 8.63 -20.40
CA PRO A 342 -0.23 8.71 -18.98
C PRO A 342 -0.27 10.14 -18.40
N TRP A 343 -0.38 11.18 -19.25
CA TRP A 343 -0.32 12.58 -18.82
C TRP A 343 -1.66 13.12 -18.25
N VAL A 344 -2.79 12.45 -18.50
CA VAL A 344 -4.12 12.93 -18.04
C VAL A 344 -4.39 12.58 -16.56
N ARG A 345 -3.66 11.61 -15.98
CA ARG A 345 -3.94 11.10 -14.63
C ARG A 345 -3.36 11.96 -13.49
N ASN A 346 -2.52 12.94 -13.78
CA ASN A 346 -1.77 13.72 -12.77
C ASN A 346 -2.38 15.10 -12.45
N ARG A 347 -3.67 15.34 -12.74
CA ARG A 347 -4.30 16.67 -12.59
C ARG A 347 -5.55 16.74 -11.70
N ASN A 348 -5.94 15.65 -11.02
CA ASN A 348 -7.02 15.69 -10.04
C ASN A 348 -6.51 15.29 -8.67
#